data_AF-A0A524CRY7-F1
#
_entry.id   AF-A0A524CRY7-F1
#
_cell.length_a   1.000
_cell.length_b   1.000
_cell.length_c   1.000
_cell.angle_alpha   90.00
_cell.angle_beta   90.00
_cell.angle_gamma   90.00
#
_symmetry.space_group_name_H-M   'P 1'
#
loop_
_entity.id
_entity.type
_entity.pdbx_description
1 polymer ?
#
loop_
_entity_poly.entity_id
_entity_poly.type
_entity_poly.pdbx_seq_one_letter_code
_entity_poly.pdbx_strand_id
1 'polypeptide(L)'
;MEESTHFDKEMYLDILQNDLPMKRYVSRGDTPDGVDIRGPHEEADRAIARAIRFTRSDNTPRFQPVLGSAGMGKTHLFWVLREREDEQQFGPYTTIYVPSPPSPIRVPLHFHACIVDEVGDELFSSAGSMLVSRFGGEGGQDIEMIMDRALEEYPGISSDAVKVLLQYQLDPQRKVVARRWLLGDALSQEELESLDVH
;
A
#
# COMPACT_ATOMS: atom_id res chain seq x y z
N MET A 1 -58.44 -0.96 28.15
CA MET A 1 -58.02 -1.64 26.92
C MET A 1 -56.51 -1.61 26.92
N GLU A 2 -55.92 -2.69 27.42
CA GLU A 2 -54.47 -2.90 27.52
C GLU A 2 -53.97 -3.40 26.16
N GLU A 3 -53.19 -2.57 25.46
CA GLU A 3 -52.29 -3.08 24.42
C GLU A 3 -51.00 -3.50 25.11
N SER A 4 -50.91 -4.79 25.44
CA SER A 4 -49.64 -5.41 25.81
C SER A 4 -48.77 -5.47 24.55
N THR A 5 -47.88 -4.50 24.38
CA THR A 5 -46.85 -4.50 23.34
C THR A 5 -45.98 -5.74 23.52
N HIS A 6 -46.24 -6.78 22.70
CA HIS A 6 -45.48 -8.02 22.70
C HIS A 6 -44.03 -7.70 22.31
N PHE A 7 -43.11 -7.82 23.27
CA PHE A 7 -41.70 -7.58 23.04
C PHE A 7 -41.12 -8.72 22.21
N ASP A 8 -41.01 -8.50 20.90
CA ASP A 8 -40.61 -9.53 19.94
C ASP A 8 -39.10 -9.77 19.94
N LYS A 9 -38.67 -10.50 20.97
CA LYS A 9 -37.26 -10.75 21.30
C LYS A 9 -36.48 -11.40 20.16
N GLU A 10 -37.13 -12.24 19.35
CA GLU A 10 -36.49 -12.91 18.21
C GLU A 10 -36.20 -11.95 17.07
N MET A 11 -37.11 -11.01 16.75
CA MET A 11 -36.88 -9.98 15.73
C MET A 11 -35.67 -9.11 16.09
N TYR A 12 -35.54 -8.69 17.35
CA TYR A 12 -34.38 -7.92 17.79
C TYR A 12 -33.09 -8.73 17.81
N LEU A 13 -33.16 -10.02 18.12
CA LEU A 13 -32.00 -10.92 18.05
C LEU A 13 -31.57 -11.17 16.61
N ASP A 14 -32.50 -11.31 15.66
CA ASP A 14 -32.22 -11.41 14.23
C ASP A 14 -31.62 -10.11 13.68
N ILE A 15 -32.10 -8.95 14.10
CA ILE A 15 -31.49 -7.65 13.78
C ILE A 15 -30.09 -7.57 14.37
N LEU A 16 -29.88 -8.00 15.62
CA LEU A 16 -28.56 -8.04 16.26
C LEU A 16 -27.60 -9.03 15.63
N GLN A 17 -28.09 -10.15 15.07
CA GLN A 17 -27.27 -11.17 14.42
C GLN A 17 -26.84 -10.74 13.03
N ASN A 18 -27.72 -10.04 12.29
CA ASN A 18 -27.47 -9.57 10.93
C ASN A 18 -26.82 -8.18 10.87
N ASP A 19 -27.11 -7.28 11.82
CA ASP A 19 -26.56 -5.92 11.86
C ASP A 19 -26.40 -5.42 13.31
N LEU A 20 -25.23 -5.66 13.91
CA LEU A 20 -24.95 -5.26 15.30
C LEU A 20 -25.02 -3.73 15.44
N PRO A 21 -25.90 -3.16 16.28
CA PRO A 21 -26.11 -1.72 16.43
C PRO A 21 -24.94 -1.01 17.15
N MET A 22 -23.88 -1.75 17.50
CA MET A 22 -22.61 -1.20 18.02
C MET A 22 -21.41 -1.52 17.12
N LYS A 23 -21.60 -2.02 15.89
CA LYS A 23 -20.47 -2.51 15.10
C LYS A 23 -19.60 -1.41 14.49
N ARG A 24 -20.05 -0.17 14.31
CA ARG A 24 -19.28 0.80 13.49
C ARG A 24 -19.45 2.25 13.91
N TYR A 25 -18.75 2.67 14.96
CA TYR A 25 -18.60 4.10 15.31
C TYR A 25 -17.33 4.73 14.71
N VAL A 26 -16.64 4.01 13.82
CA VAL A 26 -15.50 4.50 13.06
C VAL A 26 -15.62 3.89 11.66
N SER A 27 -15.76 4.71 10.62
CA SER A 27 -15.68 4.23 9.23
C SER A 27 -14.35 3.50 9.06
N ARG A 28 -14.43 2.18 8.88
CA ARG A 28 -13.32 1.38 8.37
C ARG A 28 -13.27 1.60 6.86
N GLY A 29 -12.08 1.66 6.28
CA GLY A 29 -11.84 1.86 4.85
C GLY A 29 -12.34 0.72 3.93
N ASP A 30 -13.35 -0.04 4.35
CA ASP A 30 -13.91 -1.20 3.63
C ASP A 30 -15.32 -0.94 3.09
N THR A 31 -15.92 0.23 3.34
CA THR A 31 -17.24 0.58 2.79
C THR A 31 -17.28 2.06 2.42
N PRO A 32 -17.56 2.41 1.15
CA PRO A 32 -17.73 3.80 0.75
C PRO A 32 -19.00 4.39 1.39
N ASP A 33 -18.89 5.62 1.91
CA ASP A 33 -20.04 6.36 2.41
C ASP A 33 -20.84 6.91 1.22
N GLY A 34 -22.13 6.55 1.12
CA GLY A 34 -22.97 6.83 -0.07
C GLY A 34 -23.36 8.29 -0.30
N VAL A 35 -22.79 9.25 0.43
CA VAL A 35 -23.14 10.68 0.30
C VAL A 35 -21.87 11.53 0.28
N ASP A 36 -21.44 11.91 -0.93
CA ASP A 36 -20.42 12.94 -1.12
C ASP A 36 -21.04 14.33 -0.92
N ILE A 37 -20.76 14.97 0.22
CA ILE A 37 -21.06 16.39 0.40
C ILE A 37 -19.87 17.17 -0.14
N ARG A 38 -19.98 17.70 -1.36
CA ARG A 38 -18.97 18.61 -1.93
C ARG A 38 -18.88 19.87 -1.07
N GLY A 39 -17.66 20.22 -0.63
CA GLY A 39 -17.39 21.47 0.09
C GLY A 39 -16.45 21.35 1.31
N PRO A 40 -16.65 20.41 2.27
CA PRO A 40 -15.84 20.34 3.50
C PRO A 40 -14.36 20.02 3.27
N HIS A 41 -14.06 19.40 2.13
CA HIS A 41 -12.72 18.89 1.81
C HIS A 41 -11.96 19.72 0.78
N GLU A 42 -12.53 20.80 0.24
CA GLU A 42 -11.97 21.46 -0.94
C GLU A 42 -10.52 21.94 -0.73
N GLU A 43 -10.21 22.43 0.48
CA GLU A 43 -8.86 22.84 0.84
C GLU A 43 -7.89 21.64 0.93
N ALA A 44 -8.34 20.52 1.52
CA ALA A 44 -7.57 19.30 1.65
C ALA A 44 -7.32 18.65 0.27
N ASP A 45 -8.35 18.52 -0.56
CA ASP A 45 -8.28 18.05 -1.94
C ASP A 45 -7.26 18.86 -2.74
N ARG A 46 -7.33 20.20 -2.64
CA ARG A 46 -6.41 21.09 -3.35
C ARG A 46 -4.97 20.95 -2.83
N ALA A 47 -4.78 20.80 -1.53
CA ALA A 47 -3.46 20.59 -0.94
C ALA A 47 -2.85 19.25 -1.39
N ILE A 48 -3.62 18.18 -1.36
CA ILE A 48 -3.19 16.83 -1.77
C ILE A 48 -2.90 16.79 -3.27
N ALA A 49 -3.79 17.36 -4.10
CA ALA A 49 -3.57 17.46 -5.54
C ALA A 49 -2.28 18.22 -5.90
N ARG A 50 -1.95 19.29 -5.15
CA ARG A 50 -0.68 19.99 -5.32
C ARG A 50 0.51 19.13 -4.90
N ALA A 51 0.40 18.41 -3.79
CA ALA A 51 1.45 17.51 -3.32
C ALA A 51 1.75 16.42 -4.35
N ILE A 52 0.72 15.74 -4.87
CA ILE A 52 0.84 14.71 -5.91
C ILE A 52 1.51 15.29 -7.15
N ARG A 53 1.04 16.44 -7.64
CA ARG A 53 1.61 17.10 -8.82
C ARG A 53 3.09 17.44 -8.64
N PHE A 54 3.46 17.97 -7.49
CA PHE A 54 4.86 18.33 -7.24
C PHE A 54 5.74 17.10 -7.14
N THR A 55 5.34 16.07 -6.38
CA THR A 55 6.07 14.80 -6.30
C THR A 55 6.28 14.18 -7.68
N ARG A 56 5.28 14.24 -8.57
CA ARG A 56 5.43 13.77 -9.96
C ARG A 56 6.40 14.60 -10.79
N SER A 57 6.49 15.91 -10.52
CA SER A 57 7.36 16.82 -11.26
C SER A 57 8.83 16.76 -10.84
N ASP A 58 9.09 16.55 -9.54
CA ASP A 58 10.43 16.63 -8.96
C ASP A 58 10.95 15.31 -8.37
N ASN A 59 10.12 14.26 -8.36
CA ASN A 59 10.39 12.94 -7.77
C ASN A 59 10.77 12.99 -6.28
N THR A 60 10.35 14.04 -5.56
CA THR A 60 10.62 14.18 -4.13
C THR A 60 9.42 13.74 -3.29
N PRO A 61 9.61 12.87 -2.28
CA PRO A 61 8.54 12.49 -1.35
C PRO A 61 7.99 13.70 -0.60
N ARG A 62 6.67 13.71 -0.36
CA ARG A 62 5.99 14.77 0.39
C ARG A 62 5.17 14.17 1.52
N PHE A 63 5.16 14.86 2.65
CA PHE A 63 4.34 14.51 3.80
C PHE A 63 3.27 15.59 3.98
N GLN A 64 2.00 15.23 3.74
CA GLN A 64 0.86 16.14 3.84
C GLN A 64 -0.07 15.67 4.97
N PRO A 65 0.06 16.20 6.19
CA PRO A 65 -0.87 15.88 7.27
C PRO A 65 -2.25 16.46 6.95
N VAL A 66 -3.29 15.66 7.17
CA VAL A 66 -4.70 16.09 7.09
C VAL A 66 -5.27 16.07 8.50
N LEU A 67 -5.56 17.25 9.03
CA LEU A 67 -6.08 17.44 10.38
C LEU A 67 -7.57 17.81 10.31
N GLY A 68 -8.39 17.17 11.13
CA GLY A 68 -9.80 17.49 11.23
C GLY A 68 -10.47 16.73 12.36
N SER A 69 -11.51 17.33 12.94
CA SER A 69 -12.34 16.72 13.99
C SER A 69 -12.96 15.39 13.55
N ALA A 70 -13.42 14.58 14.51
CA ALA A 70 -14.19 13.38 14.21
C ALA A 70 -15.45 13.74 13.39
N GLY A 71 -15.82 12.88 12.43
CA GLY A 71 -16.97 13.12 11.55
C GLY A 71 -16.73 14.07 10.37
N MET A 72 -15.54 14.67 10.23
CA MET A 72 -15.20 15.58 9.12
C MET A 72 -14.90 14.87 7.79
N GLY A 73 -15.33 13.62 7.58
CA GLY A 73 -15.10 12.90 6.32
C GLY A 73 -13.66 12.48 6.02
N LYS A 74 -12.77 12.37 7.03
CA LYS A 74 -11.37 11.96 6.80
C LYS A 74 -11.24 10.58 6.14
N THR A 75 -12.12 9.64 6.50
CA THR A 75 -12.16 8.32 5.84
C THR A 75 -12.74 8.42 4.43
N HIS A 76 -13.73 9.29 4.22
CA HIS A 76 -14.29 9.55 2.89
C HIS A 76 -13.24 10.13 1.92
N LEU A 77 -12.35 11.00 2.41
CA LEU A 77 -11.24 11.53 1.63
C LEU A 77 -10.36 10.43 0.99
N PHE A 78 -10.14 9.30 1.67
CA PHE A 78 -9.40 8.18 1.09
C PHE A 78 -10.10 7.65 -0.18
N TRP A 79 -11.42 7.44 -0.12
CA TRP A 79 -12.20 6.97 -1.26
C TRP A 79 -12.20 7.97 -2.42
N VAL A 80 -12.33 9.25 -2.11
CA VAL A 80 -12.26 10.32 -3.10
C VAL A 80 -10.92 10.32 -3.84
N LEU A 81 -9.81 10.07 -3.14
CA LEU A 81 -8.50 9.95 -3.78
C LEU A 81 -8.41 8.69 -4.63
N ARG A 82 -8.88 7.55 -4.10
CA ARG A 82 -8.87 6.27 -4.81
C ARG A 82 -9.67 6.29 -6.11
N GLU A 83 -10.82 6.95 -6.13
CA GLU A 83 -11.63 7.12 -7.35
C GLU A 83 -10.95 8.00 -8.42
N ARG A 84 -9.97 8.83 -8.04
CA ARG A 84 -9.29 9.79 -8.91
C ARG A 84 -7.89 9.34 -9.37
N GLU A 85 -7.51 8.09 -9.11
CA GLU A 85 -6.18 7.55 -9.43
C GLU A 85 -5.85 7.62 -10.92
N ASP A 86 -6.83 7.36 -11.77
CA ASP A 86 -6.68 7.32 -13.23
C ASP A 86 -6.98 8.67 -13.92
N GLU A 87 -7.48 9.65 -13.18
CA GLU A 87 -7.83 10.96 -13.73
C GLU A 87 -6.57 11.68 -14.20
N GLN A 88 -6.45 12.01 -15.49
CA GLN A 88 -5.24 12.68 -16.04
C GLN A 88 -4.80 13.94 -15.29
N GLN A 89 -5.73 14.64 -14.64
CA GLN A 89 -5.45 15.86 -13.88
C GLN A 89 -4.74 15.60 -12.54
N PHE A 90 -4.96 14.43 -11.93
CA PHE A 90 -4.45 14.08 -10.60
C PHE A 90 -3.50 12.86 -10.67
N GLY A 91 -3.88 11.85 -11.45
CA GLY A 91 -3.18 10.61 -11.77
C GLY A 91 -2.06 10.69 -12.80
N PRO A 92 -1.29 9.61 -12.99
CA PRO A 92 -1.46 8.32 -12.32
C PRO A 92 -0.79 8.29 -10.94
N TYR A 93 -1.45 7.68 -9.95
CA TYR A 93 -0.92 7.28 -8.65
C TYR A 93 -1.74 6.10 -8.11
N THR A 94 -1.24 5.44 -7.06
CA THR A 94 -1.97 4.38 -6.36
C THR A 94 -2.17 4.79 -4.91
N THR A 95 -3.39 4.65 -4.40
CA THR A 95 -3.79 5.02 -3.04
C THR A 95 -3.81 3.77 -2.17
N ILE A 96 -2.97 3.77 -1.14
CA ILE A 96 -2.80 2.62 -0.25
C ILE A 96 -3.35 2.99 1.12
N TYR A 97 -4.34 2.26 1.61
CA TYR A 97 -4.87 2.45 2.96
C TYR A 97 -4.02 1.69 3.97
N VAL A 98 -3.32 2.43 4.84
CA VAL A 98 -2.53 1.82 5.93
C VAL A 98 -3.24 2.09 7.26
N PRO A 99 -3.94 1.10 7.84
CA PRO A 99 -4.54 1.26 9.15
C PRO A 99 -3.47 1.34 10.24
N SER A 100 -3.84 1.80 11.43
CA SER A 100 -2.90 1.82 12.56
C SER A 100 -2.34 0.40 12.82
N PRO A 101 -1.01 0.23 12.86
CA PRO A 101 -0.42 -1.07 13.05
C PRO A 101 -0.73 -1.63 14.44
N PRO A 102 -0.88 -2.95 14.60
CA PRO A 102 -1.21 -3.57 15.88
C PRO A 102 -0.10 -3.41 16.93
N SER A 103 1.15 -3.19 16.50
CA SER A 103 2.30 -2.91 17.36
C SER A 103 3.27 -1.95 16.66
N PRO A 104 3.83 -0.94 17.37
CA PRO A 104 4.82 -0.02 16.81
C PRO A 104 6.07 -0.72 16.25
N ILE A 105 6.46 -1.86 16.82
CA ILE A 105 7.64 -2.62 16.37
C ILE A 105 7.42 -3.22 14.97
N ARG A 106 6.16 -3.44 14.58
CA ARG A 106 5.79 -4.05 13.29
C ARG A 106 5.46 -3.04 12.21
N VAL A 107 5.74 -1.75 12.43
CA VAL A 107 5.41 -0.68 11.48
C VAL A 107 5.98 -0.99 10.08
N PRO A 108 7.27 -1.31 9.88
CA PRO A 108 7.80 -1.54 8.53
C PRO A 108 7.12 -2.70 7.81
N LEU A 109 6.95 -3.84 8.52
CA LEU A 109 6.29 -5.02 7.98
C LEU A 109 4.82 -4.76 7.63
N HIS A 110 4.12 -3.98 8.46
CA HIS A 110 2.74 -3.60 8.23
C HIS A 110 2.57 -2.73 6.99
N PHE A 111 3.46 -1.73 6.81
CA PHE A 111 3.49 -0.94 5.58
C PHE A 111 3.76 -1.81 4.35
N HIS A 112 4.76 -2.69 4.45
CA HIS A 112 5.09 -3.61 3.36
C HIS A 112 3.89 -4.46 2.94
N ALA A 113 3.22 -5.11 3.90
CA ALA A 113 2.03 -5.93 3.64
C ALA A 113 0.92 -5.12 2.96
N CYS A 114 0.56 -3.94 3.50
CA CYS A 114 -0.49 -3.11 2.91
C CYS A 114 -0.16 -2.65 1.48
N ILE A 115 1.11 -2.37 1.18
CA ILE A 115 1.54 -1.97 -0.17
C ILE A 115 1.44 -3.16 -1.13
N VAL A 116 1.95 -4.32 -0.72
CA VAL A 116 1.96 -5.54 -1.53
C VAL A 116 0.54 -6.06 -1.78
N ASP A 117 -0.34 -6.00 -0.78
CA ASP A 117 -1.74 -6.42 -0.91
C ASP A 117 -2.50 -5.55 -1.94
N GLU A 118 -2.16 -4.26 -2.04
CA GLU A 118 -2.83 -3.32 -2.95
C GLU A 118 -2.22 -3.34 -4.37
N VAL A 119 -0.89 -3.33 -4.50
CA VAL A 119 -0.19 -3.19 -5.79
C VAL A 119 0.19 -4.54 -6.40
N GLY A 120 0.41 -5.56 -5.58
CA GLY A 120 0.89 -6.86 -6.02
C GLY A 120 2.29 -6.84 -6.63
N ASP A 121 2.56 -7.81 -7.50
CA ASP A 121 3.88 -8.05 -8.09
C ASP A 121 4.37 -6.93 -9.02
N GLU A 122 3.45 -6.10 -9.52
CA GLU A 122 3.77 -4.99 -10.43
C GLU A 122 4.74 -3.99 -9.78
N LEU A 123 4.65 -3.82 -8.46
CA LEU A 123 5.58 -3.02 -7.68
C LEU A 123 7.01 -3.51 -7.85
N PHE A 124 7.23 -4.82 -7.69
CA PHE A 124 8.56 -5.42 -7.76
C PHE A 124 9.11 -5.37 -9.18
N SER A 125 8.27 -5.63 -10.18
CA SER A 125 8.69 -5.52 -11.59
C SER A 125 9.06 -4.08 -11.95
N SER A 126 8.31 -3.10 -11.45
CA SER A 126 8.60 -1.68 -11.67
C SER A 126 9.90 -1.26 -10.97
N ALA A 127 10.07 -1.63 -9.70
CA ALA A 127 11.28 -1.34 -8.93
C ALA A 127 12.52 -2.02 -9.54
N GLY A 128 12.42 -3.30 -9.91
CA GLY A 128 13.48 -4.04 -10.59
C GLY A 128 13.84 -3.40 -11.93
N SER A 129 12.85 -3.03 -12.75
CA SER A 129 13.08 -2.35 -14.03
C SER A 129 13.76 -0.98 -13.85
N MET A 130 13.41 -0.24 -12.80
CA MET A 130 14.09 1.02 -12.46
C MET A 130 15.56 0.79 -12.12
N LEU A 131 15.86 -0.21 -11.30
CA LEU A 131 17.24 -0.58 -10.94
C LEU A 131 18.04 -1.00 -12.18
N VAL A 132 17.46 -1.83 -13.04
CA VAL A 132 18.09 -2.24 -14.31
C VAL A 132 18.31 -1.04 -15.22
N SER A 133 17.33 -0.14 -15.35
CA SER A 133 17.48 1.07 -16.17
C SER A 133 18.55 2.01 -15.63
N ARG A 134 18.72 2.09 -14.31
CA ARG A 134 19.69 2.98 -13.65
C ARG A 134 21.10 2.42 -13.72
N PHE A 135 21.27 1.11 -13.50
CA PHE A 135 22.59 0.48 -13.33
C PHE A 135 23.03 -0.38 -14.52
N GLY A 136 22.10 -0.78 -15.40
CA GLY A 136 22.32 -1.68 -16.53
C GLY A 136 22.98 -1.07 -17.77
N GLY A 137 23.04 0.26 -17.88
CA GLY A 137 23.70 0.96 -18.98
C GLY A 137 23.15 0.64 -20.39
N GLU A 138 23.79 1.21 -21.42
CA GLU A 138 23.46 0.93 -22.82
C GLU A 138 24.24 -0.29 -23.32
N GLY A 139 23.60 -1.45 -23.35
CA GLY A 139 24.12 -2.65 -24.00
C GLY A 139 24.16 -3.87 -23.08
N GLY A 140 23.12 -4.71 -23.17
CA GLY A 140 22.92 -5.99 -22.48
C GLY A 140 24.06 -6.43 -21.56
N GLN A 141 24.03 -5.95 -20.32
CA GLN A 141 25.09 -6.21 -19.34
C GLN A 141 24.77 -7.45 -18.50
N ASP A 142 25.85 -8.09 -18.04
CA ASP A 142 25.82 -9.21 -17.12
C ASP A 142 25.19 -8.81 -15.77
N ILE A 143 24.38 -9.70 -15.20
CA ILE A 143 23.63 -9.48 -13.96
C ILE A 143 24.60 -9.11 -12.82
N GLU A 144 25.76 -9.75 -12.77
CA GLU A 144 26.79 -9.51 -11.75
C GLU A 144 27.27 -8.06 -11.77
N MET A 145 27.51 -7.49 -12.94
CA MET A 145 28.01 -6.11 -13.04
C MET A 145 26.94 -5.08 -12.66
N ILE A 146 25.66 -5.36 -12.95
CA ILE A 146 24.53 -4.51 -12.51
C ILE A 146 24.41 -4.58 -10.99
N MET A 147 24.55 -5.79 -10.43
CA MET A 147 24.50 -6.05 -9.00
C MET A 147 25.58 -5.27 -8.26
N ASP A 148 26.84 -5.37 -8.68
CA ASP A 148 27.97 -4.72 -8.02
C ASP A 148 27.78 -3.20 -7.93
N ARG A 149 27.39 -2.56 -9.05
CA ARG A 149 27.11 -1.12 -9.08
C ARG A 149 25.95 -0.72 -8.18
N ALA A 150 24.88 -1.53 -8.15
CA ALA A 150 23.75 -1.26 -7.29
C ALA A 150 24.13 -1.40 -5.81
N LEU A 151 24.98 -2.36 -5.47
CA LEU A 151 25.47 -2.59 -4.10
C LEU A 151 26.45 -1.52 -3.61
N GLU A 152 27.20 -0.88 -4.51
CA GLU A 152 28.00 0.31 -4.17
C GLU A 152 27.12 1.47 -3.68
N GLU A 153 25.95 1.69 -4.29
CA GLU A 153 25.02 2.74 -3.89
C GLU A 153 24.08 2.35 -2.74
N TYR A 154 23.75 1.06 -2.61
CA TYR A 154 22.79 0.54 -1.62
C TYR A 154 23.41 -0.49 -0.65
N PRO A 155 24.42 -0.12 0.16
CA PRO A 155 25.09 -1.03 1.07
C PRO A 155 24.26 -1.35 2.34
N GLY A 156 24.64 -2.44 3.03
CA GLY A 156 24.07 -2.79 4.33
C GLY A 156 22.66 -3.39 4.22
N ILE A 157 21.72 -2.95 5.06
CA ILE A 157 20.38 -3.56 5.17
C ILE A 157 19.60 -3.52 3.85
N SER A 158 19.88 -2.56 2.96
CA SER A 158 19.23 -2.46 1.65
C SER A 158 19.78 -3.42 0.60
N SER A 159 20.96 -4.02 0.81
CA SER A 159 21.61 -4.87 -0.20
C SER A 159 20.73 -6.03 -0.59
N ASP A 160 20.10 -6.65 0.40
CA ASP A 160 19.34 -7.88 0.20
C ASP A 160 18.09 -7.60 -0.62
N ALA A 161 17.39 -6.51 -0.32
CA ALA A 161 16.25 -6.06 -1.10
C ALA A 161 16.64 -5.76 -2.56
N VAL A 162 17.78 -5.09 -2.79
CA VAL A 162 18.28 -4.79 -4.14
C VAL A 162 18.67 -6.06 -4.88
N LYS A 163 19.39 -6.99 -4.23
CA LYS A 163 19.76 -8.29 -4.81
C LYS A 163 18.53 -9.05 -5.25
N VAL A 164 17.54 -9.17 -4.37
CA VAL A 164 16.33 -9.94 -4.65
C VAL A 164 15.51 -9.28 -5.76
N LEU A 165 15.39 -7.95 -5.80
CA LEU A 165 14.70 -7.24 -6.89
C LEU A 165 15.39 -7.43 -8.25
N LEU A 166 16.71 -7.37 -8.29
CA LEU A 166 17.48 -7.61 -9.51
C LEU A 166 17.39 -9.07 -9.97
N GLN A 167 17.50 -10.04 -9.05
CA GLN A 167 17.32 -11.46 -9.36
C GLN A 167 15.89 -11.76 -9.83
N TYR A 168 14.88 -11.17 -9.20
CA TYR A 168 13.47 -11.28 -9.62
C TYR A 168 13.26 -10.80 -11.07
N GLN A 169 13.96 -9.74 -11.47
CA GLN A 169 13.84 -9.14 -12.79
C GLN A 169 14.69 -9.83 -13.86
N LEU A 170 15.92 -10.23 -13.52
CA LEU A 170 16.94 -10.65 -14.49
C LEU A 170 17.23 -12.16 -14.49
N ASP A 171 16.96 -12.89 -13.41
CA ASP A 171 17.29 -14.32 -13.29
C ASP A 171 16.01 -15.19 -13.33
N PRO A 172 15.71 -15.86 -14.46
CA PRO A 172 14.53 -16.73 -14.58
C PRO A 172 14.54 -17.93 -13.63
N GLN A 173 15.70 -18.42 -13.20
CA GLN A 173 15.80 -19.58 -12.32
C GLN A 173 15.44 -19.22 -10.88
N ARG A 174 15.92 -18.05 -10.42
CA ARG A 174 15.68 -17.57 -9.04
C ARG A 174 14.40 -16.75 -8.90
N LYS A 175 13.77 -16.35 -10.00
CA LYS A 175 12.56 -15.50 -10.01
C LYS A 175 11.46 -15.94 -9.05
N VAL A 176 11.14 -17.24 -9.00
CA VAL A 176 10.08 -17.77 -8.13
C VAL A 176 10.43 -17.62 -6.66
N VAL A 177 11.67 -17.94 -6.29
CA VAL A 177 12.18 -17.84 -4.93
C VAL A 177 12.28 -16.37 -4.50
N ALA A 178 12.81 -15.51 -5.39
CA ALA A 178 12.89 -14.07 -5.18
C ALA A 178 11.51 -13.44 -4.97
N ARG A 179 10.52 -13.82 -5.78
CA ARG A 179 9.13 -13.36 -5.61
C ARG A 179 8.58 -13.73 -4.23
N ARG A 180 8.78 -14.97 -3.78
CA ARG A 180 8.32 -15.42 -2.45
C ARG A 180 8.99 -14.64 -1.32
N TRP A 181 10.28 -14.36 -1.44
CA TRP A 181 10.99 -13.50 -0.49
C TRP A 181 10.41 -12.09 -0.45
N LEU A 182 10.16 -11.49 -1.62
CA LEU A 182 9.56 -10.16 -1.73
C LEU A 182 8.13 -10.09 -1.19
N LEU A 183 7.38 -11.19 -1.24
CA LEU A 183 6.04 -11.29 -0.63
C LEU A 183 6.08 -11.53 0.89
N GLY A 184 7.27 -11.79 1.45
CA GLY A 184 7.43 -12.10 2.88
C GLY A 184 7.00 -13.52 3.25
N ASP A 185 7.02 -14.46 2.29
CA ASP A 185 6.77 -15.88 2.57
C ASP A 185 7.88 -16.46 3.48
N ALA A 186 7.60 -17.59 4.11
CA ALA A 186 8.65 -18.39 4.75
C ALA A 186 9.49 -19.10 3.68
N LEU A 187 10.81 -18.88 3.70
CA LEU A 187 11.79 -19.56 2.86
C LEU A 187 12.65 -20.51 3.70
N SER A 188 13.08 -21.59 3.10
CA SER A 188 14.08 -22.49 3.66
C SER A 188 15.48 -21.86 3.62
N GLN A 189 16.40 -22.39 4.42
CA GLN A 189 17.78 -21.91 4.46
C GLN A 189 18.48 -22.04 3.10
N GLU A 190 18.25 -23.14 2.38
CA GLU A 190 18.79 -23.35 1.02
C GLU A 190 18.27 -22.30 0.03
N GLU A 191 17.00 -21.90 0.15
CA GLU A 191 16.41 -20.85 -0.68
C GLU A 191 17.01 -19.47 -0.36
N LEU A 192 17.22 -19.14 0.92
CA LEU A 192 17.87 -17.90 1.32
C LEU A 192 19.33 -17.83 0.83
N GLU A 193 20.07 -18.92 0.96
CA GLU A 193 21.44 -19.04 0.43
C GLU A 193 21.47 -18.89 -1.09
N SER A 194 20.47 -19.43 -1.80
CA SER A 194 20.36 -19.27 -3.25
C SER A 194 20.13 -17.82 -3.69
N LEU A 195 19.52 -16.99 -2.84
CA LEU A 195 19.30 -15.56 -3.10
C LEU A 195 20.47 -14.68 -2.61
N ASP A 196 21.43 -15.23 -1.87
CA ASP A 196 22.52 -14.51 -1.23
C ASP A 196 22.04 -13.38 -0.29
N VAL A 197 21.06 -13.72 0.57
CA VAL A 197 20.46 -12.83 1.58
C VAL A 197 20.72 -13.36 3.00
N HIS A 198 20.74 -12.46 3.99
CA HIS A 198 21.15 -12.76 5.38
C HIS A 198 20.12 -12.39 6.45
#